data_AF-L2GKK1-F1
#
_entry.id   AF-L2GKK1-F1
#
_cell.length_a   1.000
_cell.length_b   1.000
_cell.length_c   1.000
_cell.angle_alpha   90.00
_cell.angle_beta   90.00
_cell.angle_gamma   90.00
#
_symmetry.space_group_name_H-M   'P 1'
#
loop_
_entity.id
_entity.type
_entity.pdbx_description
1 polymer ?
#
loop_
_entity_poly.entity_id
_entity_poly.type
_entity_poly.pdbx_seq_one_letter_code
_entity_poly.pdbx_strand_id
1 'polypeptide(L)'
;GFDFDHIPMKTWKFLTDHCGTEELHISKTAIDVAALNSPDLSKITMLALFDVGLTEMPCLYNLKSIKYLCLNNNQIGHVNLQSYFDAETSDGTMPKLEYLDLCGNHISKIDARIKEVCSNKSAEIGLDRVGLCSIHGNMKDKLDKVGIELVEPVKKKENAPDVKN
;
A
#
# COMPACT_ATOMS: atom_id res chain seq x y z
N GLY A 1 -14.63 20.33 4.69
CA GLY A 1 -14.15 19.14 3.98
C GLY A 1 -14.87 19.07 2.65
N PHE A 2 -14.22 18.56 1.62
CA PHE A 2 -14.89 18.18 0.39
C PHE A 2 -15.08 16.66 0.45
N ASP A 3 -16.32 16.18 0.38
CA ASP A 3 -16.61 14.76 0.23
C ASP A 3 -16.83 14.48 -1.25
N PHE A 4 -16.14 13.47 -1.78
CA PHE A 4 -16.26 13.06 -3.16
C PHE A 4 -16.68 11.58 -3.22
N ASP A 5 -17.78 11.29 -3.90
CA ASP A 5 -18.23 9.91 -4.11
C ASP A 5 -17.28 9.13 -5.05
N HIS A 6 -16.46 9.83 -5.82
CA HIS A 6 -15.44 9.30 -6.73
C HIS A 6 -14.21 10.20 -6.74
N ILE A 7 -13.03 9.67 -7.07
CA ILE A 7 -11.80 10.47 -7.18
C ILE A 7 -12.00 11.54 -8.28
N PRO A 8 -12.06 12.84 -7.95
CA PRO A 8 -12.38 13.87 -8.93
C PRO A 8 -11.13 14.20 -9.74
N MET A 9 -10.75 13.33 -10.67
CA MET A 9 -9.41 13.35 -11.28
C MET A 9 -9.05 14.68 -11.95
N LYS A 10 -10.03 15.35 -12.59
CA LYS A 10 -9.85 16.68 -13.16
C LYS A 10 -9.58 17.75 -12.10
N THR A 11 -10.31 17.70 -10.99
CA THR A 11 -10.12 18.61 -9.85
C THR A 11 -8.76 18.37 -9.21
N TRP A 12 -8.37 17.12 -9.03
CA TRP A 12 -7.07 16.78 -8.48
C TRP A 12 -5.93 17.28 -9.37
N LYS A 13 -6.00 17.00 -10.68
CA LYS A 13 -5.03 17.51 -11.65
C LYS A 13 -4.87 19.03 -11.57
N PHE A 14 -5.99 19.76 -11.47
CA PHE A 14 -5.96 21.21 -11.32
C PHE A 14 -5.21 21.62 -10.04
N LEU A 15 -5.51 20.98 -8.91
CA LEU A 15 -4.87 21.28 -7.62
C LEU A 15 -3.36 20.97 -7.64
N THR A 16 -2.95 19.85 -8.24
CA THR A 16 -1.51 19.53 -8.38
C THR A 16 -0.78 20.50 -9.30
N ASP A 17 -1.39 20.88 -10.42
CA ASP A 17 -0.72 21.68 -11.44
C ASP A 17 -0.69 23.17 -11.10
N HIS A 18 -1.68 23.67 -10.36
CA HIS A 18 -1.83 25.10 -10.08
C HIS A 18 -1.73 25.48 -8.60
N CYS A 19 -1.93 24.54 -7.68
CA CYS A 19 -1.93 24.81 -6.25
C CYS A 19 -0.80 24.08 -5.49
N GLY A 20 -0.01 23.25 -6.18
CA GLY A 20 1.08 22.48 -5.55
C GLY A 20 0.58 21.49 -4.50
N THR A 21 -0.67 21.03 -4.60
CA THR A 21 -1.24 20.09 -3.65
C THR A 21 -0.59 18.71 -3.80
N GLU A 22 -0.04 18.17 -2.71
CA GLU A 22 0.65 16.86 -2.70
C GLU A 22 -0.03 15.85 -1.75
N GLU A 23 -1.09 16.25 -1.06
CA GLU A 23 -1.79 15.46 -0.05
C GLU A 23 -3.22 15.18 -0.51
N LEU A 24 -3.56 13.90 -0.69
CA LEU A 24 -4.90 13.46 -1.08
C LEU A 24 -5.53 12.66 0.04
N HIS A 25 -6.63 13.18 0.57
CA HIS A 25 -7.40 12.55 1.63
C HIS A 25 -8.76 12.15 1.09
N ILE A 26 -9.09 10.86 1.19
CA ILE A 26 -10.37 10.29 0.79
C ILE A 26 -10.88 9.47 1.98
N SER A 27 -12.15 9.67 2.34
CA SER A 27 -12.75 8.91 3.43
C SER A 27 -14.22 8.63 3.24
N LYS A 28 -14.71 7.55 3.83
CA LYS A 28 -16.14 7.21 3.93
C LYS A 28 -16.85 7.09 2.59
N THR A 29 -16.12 6.63 1.58
CA THR A 29 -16.63 6.46 0.21
C THR A 29 -15.93 5.29 -0.47
N ALA A 30 -16.64 4.58 -1.33
CA ALA A 30 -16.02 3.53 -2.15
C ALA A 30 -15.11 4.16 -3.20
N ILE A 31 -13.93 3.59 -3.39
CA ILE A 31 -12.96 4.09 -4.37
C ILE A 31 -12.64 3.06 -5.44
N ASP A 32 -12.39 3.54 -6.65
CA ASP A 32 -11.69 2.77 -7.67
C ASP A 32 -10.18 2.91 -7.45
N VAL A 33 -9.55 1.89 -6.86
CA VAL A 33 -8.10 1.87 -6.60
C VAL A 33 -7.30 1.95 -7.89
N ALA A 34 -7.81 1.44 -9.02
CA ALA A 34 -7.09 1.51 -10.29
C ALA A 34 -6.90 2.96 -10.74
N ALA A 35 -7.90 3.82 -10.50
CA ALA A 35 -7.81 5.25 -10.80
C ALA A 35 -6.70 5.98 -10.03
N LEU A 36 -6.28 5.44 -8.87
CA LEU A 36 -5.15 5.99 -8.11
C LEU A 36 -3.79 5.79 -8.81
N ASN A 37 -3.71 4.97 -9.86
CA ASN A 37 -2.51 4.85 -10.67
C ASN A 37 -2.47 5.85 -11.84
N SER A 38 -3.33 6.88 -11.85
CA SER A 38 -3.22 7.95 -12.85
C SER A 38 -1.85 8.66 -12.76
N PRO A 39 -1.18 8.95 -13.89
CA PRO A 39 0.09 9.68 -13.90
C PRO A 39 -0.05 11.10 -13.31
N ASP A 40 -1.25 11.68 -13.33
CA ASP A 40 -1.55 12.98 -12.70
C ASP A 40 -1.40 12.94 -11.17
N LEU A 41 -1.37 11.74 -10.55
CA LEU A 41 -1.16 11.56 -9.11
C LEU A 41 0.31 11.36 -8.72
N SER A 42 1.24 11.28 -9.68
CA SER A 42 2.65 10.93 -9.44
C SER A 42 3.42 11.87 -8.49
N LYS A 43 2.91 13.08 -8.27
CA LYS A 43 3.47 14.08 -7.35
C LYS A 43 2.98 13.95 -5.91
N ILE A 44 1.96 13.13 -5.65
CA ILE A 44 1.44 12.93 -4.29
C ILE A 44 2.55 12.40 -3.38
N THR A 45 2.69 13.04 -2.22
CA THR A 45 3.60 12.63 -1.14
C THR A 45 2.84 12.06 0.05
N MET A 46 1.56 12.38 0.22
CA MET A 46 0.68 11.79 1.23
C MET A 46 -0.64 11.32 0.62
N LEU A 47 -0.95 10.04 0.80
CA LEU A 47 -2.24 9.47 0.42
C LEU A 47 -2.91 8.88 1.65
N ALA A 48 -4.11 9.36 1.95
CA ALA A 48 -4.93 8.89 3.03
C ALA A 48 -6.26 8.34 2.50
N LEU A 49 -6.50 7.05 2.75
CA LEU A 49 -7.68 6.30 2.35
C LEU A 49 -8.35 5.72 3.59
N PHE A 50 -9.11 6.55 4.30
CA PHE A 50 -9.69 6.18 5.60
C PHE A 50 -11.11 5.65 5.44
N ASP A 51 -11.40 4.44 5.93
CA ASP A 51 -12.79 3.93 5.90
C ASP A 51 -13.40 3.99 4.49
N VAL A 52 -12.65 3.48 3.50
CA VAL A 52 -13.09 3.40 2.09
C VAL A 52 -13.43 1.96 1.68
N GLY A 53 -13.45 1.03 2.65
CA GLY A 53 -13.84 -0.36 2.45
C GLY A 53 -12.78 -1.24 1.79
N LEU A 54 -11.48 -0.89 1.87
CA LEU A 54 -10.42 -1.74 1.31
C LEU A 54 -10.38 -3.10 2.02
N THR A 55 -10.52 -4.19 1.26
CA THR A 55 -10.34 -5.56 1.76
C THR A 55 -8.93 -6.11 1.48
N GLU A 56 -8.22 -5.48 0.55
CA GLU A 56 -6.90 -5.87 0.09
C GLU A 56 -5.97 -4.65 0.04
N MET A 57 -4.66 -4.88 0.05
CA MET A 57 -3.68 -3.81 -0.15
C MET A 57 -3.81 -3.22 -1.56
N PRO A 58 -3.94 -1.89 -1.70
CA PRO A 58 -3.98 -1.26 -3.01
C PRO A 58 -2.59 -1.34 -3.68
N CYS A 59 -2.56 -1.69 -4.97
CA CYS A 59 -1.33 -1.62 -5.76
C CYS A 59 -1.15 -0.21 -6.34
N LEU A 60 -0.29 0.60 -5.73
CA LEU A 60 -0.07 2.01 -6.08
C LEU A 60 1.22 2.22 -6.88
N TYR A 61 1.37 1.49 -8.00
CA TYR A 61 2.63 1.40 -8.73
C TYR A 61 3.11 2.74 -9.33
N ASN A 62 2.21 3.67 -9.64
CA ASN A 62 2.57 4.98 -10.21
C ASN A 62 2.86 6.05 -9.15
N LEU A 63 2.57 5.79 -7.87
CA LEU A 63 2.72 6.76 -6.79
C LEU A 63 4.10 6.69 -6.12
N LYS A 64 5.16 6.80 -6.93
CA LYS A 64 6.57 6.66 -6.46
C LYS A 64 7.04 7.75 -5.51
N SER A 65 6.30 8.86 -5.41
CA SER A 65 6.62 9.98 -4.54
C SER A 65 6.04 9.86 -3.13
N ILE A 66 5.17 8.88 -2.87
CA ILE A 66 4.51 8.72 -1.57
C ILE A 66 5.54 8.50 -0.47
N LYS A 67 5.40 9.29 0.59
CA LYS A 67 6.08 9.19 1.87
C LYS A 67 5.15 8.69 2.97
N TYR A 68 3.88 9.09 2.93
CA TYR A 68 2.89 8.73 3.94
C TYR A 68 1.71 8.04 3.26
N LEU A 69 1.46 6.78 3.59
CA LEU A 69 0.31 6.02 3.13
C LEU A 69 -0.54 5.62 4.34
N CYS A 70 -1.72 6.22 4.47
CA CYS A 70 -2.62 5.93 5.56
C CYS A 70 -3.82 5.12 5.05
N LEU A 71 -3.94 3.87 5.48
CA LEU A 71 -5.00 2.93 5.10
C LEU A 71 -5.82 2.50 6.33
N ASN A 72 -5.85 3.32 7.36
CA ASN A 72 -6.51 2.96 8.61
C ASN A 72 -8.04 2.88 8.48
N ASN A 73 -8.64 2.12 9.38
CA ASN A 73 -10.09 1.85 9.44
C ASN A 73 -10.66 1.22 8.16
N ASN A 74 -9.90 0.34 7.51
CA ASN A 74 -10.40 -0.48 6.40
C ASN A 74 -10.64 -1.93 6.87
N GLN A 75 -10.77 -2.87 5.93
CA GLN A 75 -11.08 -4.28 6.19
C GLN A 75 -9.93 -5.20 5.71
N ILE A 76 -8.69 -4.69 5.71
CA ILE A 76 -7.53 -5.44 5.23
C ILE A 76 -7.20 -6.56 6.23
N GLY A 77 -7.42 -7.81 5.84
CA GLY A 77 -7.11 -8.99 6.65
C GLY A 77 -5.70 -9.54 6.44
N HIS A 78 -5.14 -9.29 5.25
CA HIS A 78 -3.84 -9.78 4.81
C HIS A 78 -3.14 -8.69 4.00
N VAL A 79 -1.96 -8.27 4.45
CA VAL A 79 -1.07 -7.37 3.69
C VAL A 79 -0.37 -8.17 2.60
N ASN A 80 -1.11 -8.53 1.56
CA ASN A 80 -0.61 -9.24 0.39
C ASN A 80 -0.03 -8.23 -0.61
N LEU A 81 1.22 -8.41 -1.02
CA LEU A 81 1.92 -7.49 -1.90
C LEU A 81 2.21 -8.08 -3.28
N GLN A 82 1.63 -9.24 -3.62
CA GLN A 82 1.86 -9.91 -4.89
C GLN A 82 1.56 -9.03 -6.10
N SER A 83 0.55 -8.15 -6.02
CA SER A 83 0.18 -7.21 -7.07
C SER A 83 1.30 -6.23 -7.45
N TYR A 84 2.21 -5.90 -6.53
CA TYR A 84 3.40 -5.09 -6.82
C TYR A 84 4.44 -5.86 -7.67
N PHE A 85 4.41 -7.18 -7.67
CA PHE A 85 5.34 -8.01 -8.45
C PHE A 85 4.75 -8.54 -9.76
N ASP A 86 3.42 -8.53 -9.91
CA ASP A 86 2.73 -9.03 -11.11
C ASP A 86 2.58 -7.95 -12.21
N ALA A 87 2.76 -6.67 -11.89
CA ALA A 87 2.57 -5.58 -12.86
C ALA A 87 3.78 -5.45 -13.81
N GLU A 88 3.57 -5.70 -15.11
CA GLU A 88 4.60 -5.57 -16.18
C GLU A 88 5.30 -4.20 -16.22
N THR A 89 4.68 -3.16 -15.66
CA THR A 89 5.17 -1.78 -15.68
C THR A 89 5.69 -1.27 -14.34
N SER A 90 5.72 -2.10 -13.29
CA SER A 90 6.18 -1.65 -11.97
C SER A 90 7.55 -2.23 -11.63
N ASP A 91 8.45 -1.37 -11.16
CA ASP A 91 9.67 -1.78 -10.46
C ASP A 91 9.37 -2.45 -9.09
N GLY A 92 8.09 -2.64 -8.74
CA GLY A 92 7.63 -3.31 -7.53
C GLY A 92 7.85 -2.55 -6.23
N THR A 93 8.25 -1.26 -6.27
CA THR A 93 8.66 -0.55 -5.06
C THR A 93 7.90 0.76 -4.78
N MET A 94 7.90 1.15 -3.51
CA MET A 94 7.53 2.43 -2.95
C MET A 94 8.77 3.04 -2.27
N PRO A 95 9.74 3.54 -3.06
CA PRO A 95 11.10 3.80 -2.57
C PRO A 95 11.21 4.99 -1.61
N LYS A 96 10.19 5.86 -1.56
CA LYS A 96 10.15 7.02 -0.66
C LYS A 96 9.25 6.83 0.55
N LEU A 97 8.58 5.68 0.69
CA LEU A 97 7.64 5.47 1.78
C LEU A 97 8.37 5.56 3.13
N GLU A 98 7.95 6.48 3.98
CA GLU A 98 8.46 6.67 5.33
C GLU A 98 7.49 6.05 6.35
N TYR A 99 6.19 6.09 6.05
CA TYR A 99 5.17 5.63 6.98
C TYR A 99 3.99 4.96 6.27
N LEU A 100 3.63 3.77 6.77
CA LEU A 100 2.44 3.00 6.38
C LEU A 100 1.53 2.81 7.60
N ASP A 101 0.39 3.50 7.64
CA ASP A 101 -0.60 3.31 8.70
C ASP A 101 -1.64 2.27 8.30
N LEU A 102 -1.76 1.20 9.09
CA LEU A 102 -2.74 0.14 8.92
C LEU A 102 -3.59 -0.06 10.19
N CYS A 103 -3.60 0.90 11.12
CA CYS A 103 -4.43 0.83 12.33
C CYS A 103 -5.93 0.71 11.99
N GLY A 104 -6.73 0.08 12.85
CA GLY A 104 -8.15 -0.15 12.61
C GLY A 104 -8.47 -1.14 11.48
N ASN A 105 -7.49 -1.96 11.07
CA ASN A 105 -7.72 -3.11 10.17
C ASN A 105 -7.69 -4.44 10.95
N HIS A 106 -8.19 -5.52 10.35
CA HIS A 106 -8.19 -6.87 10.95
C HIS A 106 -7.03 -7.74 10.47
N ILE A 107 -5.81 -7.17 10.46
CA ILE A 107 -4.63 -7.83 9.90
C ILE A 107 -4.25 -9.06 10.73
N SER A 108 -4.18 -10.20 10.04
CA SER A 108 -3.69 -11.48 10.59
C SER A 108 -2.41 -11.96 9.93
N LYS A 109 -2.08 -11.43 8.74
CA LYS A 109 -0.93 -11.85 7.93
C LYS A 109 -0.28 -10.66 7.24
N ILE A 110 1.05 -10.68 7.13
CA ILE A 110 1.85 -9.71 6.38
C ILE A 110 2.83 -10.46 5.47
N ASP A 111 2.90 -10.06 4.20
CA ASP A 111 3.90 -10.58 3.25
C ASP A 111 5.31 -10.12 3.65
N ALA A 112 6.23 -11.07 3.82
CA ALA A 112 7.62 -10.83 4.20
C ALA A 112 8.40 -9.95 3.19
N ARG A 113 7.91 -9.86 1.95
CA ARG A 113 8.43 -8.96 0.92
C ARG A 113 8.04 -7.50 1.12
N ILE A 114 7.35 -7.14 2.19
CA ILE A 114 7.06 -5.73 2.52
C ILE A 114 8.33 -4.86 2.56
N LYS A 115 9.48 -5.42 2.94
CA LYS A 115 10.79 -4.76 2.87
C LYS A 115 11.31 -4.50 1.45
N GLU A 116 10.89 -5.31 0.47
CA GLU A 116 11.26 -5.17 -0.94
C GLU A 116 10.42 -4.09 -1.59
N VAL A 117 9.10 -4.08 -1.30
CA VAL A 117 8.20 -3.02 -1.74
C VAL A 117 8.59 -1.70 -1.07
N CYS A 118 8.71 -1.67 0.25
CA CYS A 118 9.07 -0.47 1.01
C CYS A 118 10.60 -0.39 1.17
N SER A 119 11.31 -0.07 0.09
CA SER A 119 12.79 -0.13 0.08
C SER A 119 13.49 0.95 0.91
N ASN A 120 12.77 1.95 1.40
CA ASN A 120 13.28 2.92 2.37
C ASN A 120 13.58 2.23 3.72
N LYS A 121 14.85 2.24 4.13
CA LYS A 121 15.33 1.58 5.36
C LYS A 121 14.74 2.17 6.65
N SER A 122 14.30 3.41 6.60
CA SER A 122 13.66 4.11 7.72
C SER A 122 12.14 3.95 7.73
N ALA A 123 11.55 3.21 6.77
CA ALA A 123 10.12 3.04 6.70
C ALA A 123 9.56 2.35 7.96
N GLU A 124 8.44 2.86 8.46
CA GLU A 124 7.72 2.33 9.61
C GLU A 124 6.30 1.93 9.23
N ILE A 125 5.77 0.94 9.94
CA ILE A 125 4.41 0.44 9.81
C ILE A 125 3.67 0.60 11.16
N GLY A 126 2.45 1.13 11.11
CA GLY A 126 1.55 1.28 12.25
C GLY A 126 0.50 0.17 12.28
N LEU A 127 0.35 -0.52 13.41
CA LEU A 127 -0.64 -1.58 13.61
C LEU A 127 -1.23 -1.47 15.03
N ASP A 128 -2.53 -1.73 15.20
CA ASP A 128 -3.25 -1.51 16.48
C ASP A 128 -2.56 -2.11 17.71
N ARG A 129 -2.18 -3.39 17.62
CA ARG A 129 -1.66 -4.14 18.77
C ARG A 129 -0.13 -4.06 18.90
N VAL A 130 0.55 -3.55 17.88
CA VAL A 130 2.03 -3.45 17.83
C VAL A 130 2.49 -2.03 18.10
N GLY A 131 1.66 -1.04 17.76
CA GLY A 131 2.10 0.35 17.59
C GLY A 131 2.97 0.51 16.36
N LEU A 132 3.92 1.44 16.44
CA LEU A 132 4.86 1.74 15.37
C LEU A 132 6.04 0.76 15.38
N CYS A 133 6.38 0.18 14.23
CA CYS A 133 7.59 -0.61 14.09
C CYS A 133 8.30 -0.40 12.75
N SER A 134 9.63 -0.46 12.79
CA SER A 134 10.46 -0.39 11.59
C SER A 134 10.23 -1.60 10.68
N ILE A 135 10.00 -1.33 9.39
CA ILE A 135 9.81 -2.36 8.37
C ILE A 135 11.08 -3.20 8.19
N HIS A 136 12.25 -2.56 8.29
CA HIS A 136 13.55 -3.20 8.13
C HIS A 136 14.17 -3.66 9.45
N GLY A 137 13.43 -3.54 10.56
CA GLY A 137 13.84 -4.00 11.88
C GLY A 137 13.42 -5.43 12.18
N ASN A 138 13.46 -5.81 13.46
CA ASN A 138 12.95 -7.10 13.94
C ASN A 138 11.41 -7.09 14.03
N MET A 139 10.77 -7.14 12.87
CA MET A 139 9.30 -7.13 12.76
C MET A 139 8.70 -8.44 13.30
N LYS A 140 9.35 -9.58 13.03
CA LYS A 140 8.84 -10.92 13.40
C LYS A 140 8.50 -11.03 14.89
N ASP A 141 9.43 -10.69 15.78
CA ASP A 141 9.21 -10.79 17.23
C ASP A 141 8.09 -9.88 17.72
N LYS A 142 7.84 -8.76 17.04
CA LYS A 142 6.74 -7.84 17.36
C LYS A 142 5.39 -8.38 16.88
N LEU A 143 5.35 -8.98 15.69
CA LEU A 143 4.14 -9.56 15.10
C LEU A 143 3.71 -10.85 15.83
N ASP A 144 4.66 -11.72 16.18
CA ASP A 144 4.41 -12.98 16.88
C ASP A 144 3.70 -12.74 18.24
N LYS A 145 4.08 -11.67 18.95
CA LYS A 145 3.45 -11.28 20.24
C LYS A 145 1.96 -10.95 20.13
N VAL A 146 1.50 -10.58 18.94
CA VAL A 146 0.11 -10.17 18.70
C VAL A 146 -0.64 -11.14 17.78
N GLY A 147 0.01 -12.25 17.39
CA GLY A 147 -0.57 -13.28 16.55
C GLY A 147 -0.70 -12.90 15.07
N ILE A 148 0.13 -11.99 14.57
CA ILE A 148 0.20 -11.68 13.13
C ILE A 148 1.30 -12.55 12.51
N GLU A 149 0.96 -13.28 11.45
CA GLU A 149 1.91 -14.14 10.75
C GLU A 149 2.70 -13.34 9.71
N LEU A 150 4.04 -13.44 9.75
CA LEU A 150 4.89 -12.97 8.65
C LEU A 150 5.06 -14.11 7.63
N VAL A 151 4.49 -13.94 6.44
CA VAL A 151 4.32 -15.00 5.44
C VAL A 151 5.31 -14.80 4.30
N GLU A 152 6.08 -15.84 3.97
CA GLU A 152 6.94 -15.85 2.79
C GLU A 152 6.13 -16.04 1.50
N PRO A 153 6.58 -15.50 0.36
CA PRO A 153 5.89 -15.66 -0.90
C PRO A 153 5.78 -17.12 -1.33
N VAL A 154 4.62 -17.51 -1.82
CA VAL A 154 4.43 -18.82 -2.45
C VAL A 154 5.19 -18.81 -3.78
N LYS A 155 6.31 -19.55 -3.86
CA LYS A 155 7.03 -19.75 -5.11
C LYS A 155 6.08 -20.37 -6.14
N LYS A 156 5.78 -19.67 -7.24
CA LYS A 156 5.12 -20.28 -8.40
C LYS A 156 6.03 -21.43 -8.86
N LYS A 157 5.54 -22.67 -8.80
CA LYS A 157 6.22 -23.81 -9.42
C LYS A 157 6.28 -23.51 -10.92
N GLU A 158 7.48 -23.30 -11.45
CA GLU A 158 7.70 -23.31 -12.89
C GLU A 158 7.29 -24.68 -13.41
N ASN A 159 6.26 -24.72 -14.26
CA ASN A 159 5.92 -25.91 -15.02
C ASN A 159 7.09 -26.18 -15.97
N ALA A 160 7.84 -27.26 -15.72
CA ALA A 160 8.82 -27.77 -16.66
C ALA A 160 8.13 -28.06 -18.02
N PRO A 161 8.77 -27.79 -19.16
CA PRO A 161 8.17 -28.10 -20.45
C PRO A 161 8.08 -29.62 -20.61
N ASP A 162 6.86 -30.08 -20.90
CA ASP A 162 6.57 -31.44 -21.34
C ASP A 162 7.39 -31.73 -22.61
N VAL A 163 8.47 -32.48 -22.45
CA VAL A 163 9.22 -33.06 -23.58
C VAL A 163 8.33 -34.17 -24.15
N LYS A 164 7.57 -33.84 -25.20
CA LYS A 164 6.93 -34.84 -26.03
C LYS A 164 8.00 -35.48 -26.93
N ASN A 165 8.18 -36.78 -26.74
CA ASN A 165 8.92 -37.70 -27.59
C ASN A 165 8.40 -37.70 -29.04
#